data_AF-A0A7J8WHL9-F1
#
_entry.id   AF-A0A7J8WHL9-F1
#
_cell.length_a   1.000
_cell.length_b   1.000
_cell.length_c   1.000
_cell.angle_alpha   90.00
_cell.angle_beta   90.00
_cell.angle_gamma   90.00
#
_symmetry.space_group_name_H-M   'P 1'
#
loop_
_entity.id
_entity.type
_entity.pdbx_description
1 polymer ?
#
loop_
_entity_poly.entity_id
_entity_poly.type
_entity_poly.pdbx_seq_one_letter_code
_entity_poly.pdbx_strand_id
1 'polypeptide(L)'
;MGDESAAYTPTDYILLNCGTSSSSDSISEEGQKWITNEGSKFSIFNSKNTLFASTVSRQDQSITRIPYMTARVFHETFTYSFLVSPGLKFLRLYFYPVQYSGFDGSTSFFYVTANDHLLLQNFSAYLTLFF
;
A
#
# COMPACT_ATOMS: atom_id res chain seq x y z
N MET A 1 -12.27 -32.32 22.93
CA MET A 1 -12.69 -31.78 21.62
C MET A 1 -12.60 -30.28 21.73
N GLY A 2 -11.61 -29.68 21.07
CA GLY A 2 -11.35 -28.25 21.14
C GLY A 2 -12.43 -27.48 20.40
N ASP A 3 -12.91 -26.41 21.02
CA ASP A 3 -13.81 -25.44 20.43
C ASP A 3 -13.05 -24.67 19.34
N GLU A 4 -13.28 -25.00 18.07
CA GLU A 4 -12.80 -24.17 16.95
C GLU A 4 -13.64 -22.89 16.94
N SER A 5 -13.10 -21.84 17.56
CA SER A 5 -13.64 -20.49 17.41
C SER A 5 -13.68 -20.13 15.93
N ALA A 6 -14.86 -19.74 15.43
CA ALA A 6 -15.02 -19.28 14.07
C ALA A 6 -14.06 -18.13 13.75
N ALA A 7 -13.48 -18.15 12.55
CA ALA A 7 -12.61 -17.08 12.09
C ALA A 7 -13.37 -15.74 12.01
N TYR A 8 -12.71 -14.67 12.41
CA TYR A 8 -13.27 -13.33 12.36
C TYR A 8 -13.53 -12.88 10.91
N THR A 9 -14.74 -12.41 10.63
CA THR A 9 -15.10 -11.79 9.35
C THR A 9 -15.11 -10.27 9.51
N PRO A 10 -14.18 -9.54 8.88
CA PRO A 10 -14.11 -8.09 8.97
C PRO A 10 -15.30 -7.41 8.28
N THR A 11 -15.89 -6.40 8.95
CA THR A 11 -16.94 -5.54 8.37
C THR A 11 -16.40 -4.69 7.21
N ASP A 12 -15.19 -4.15 7.38
CA ASP A 12 -14.47 -3.42 6.33
C ASP A 12 -13.23 -4.21 5.93
N TYR A 13 -13.18 -4.66 4.69
CA TYR A 13 -12.04 -5.38 4.12
C TYR A 13 -11.60 -4.71 2.82
N ILE A 14 -10.57 -3.87 2.92
CA ILE A 14 -10.08 -3.03 1.83
C ILE A 14 -8.62 -3.39 1.56
N LEU A 15 -8.34 -3.84 0.34
CA LEU A 15 -6.99 -4.14 -0.14
C LEU A 15 -6.69 -3.23 -1.33
N LEU A 16 -5.84 -2.22 -1.13
CA LEU A 16 -5.50 -1.23 -2.15
C LEU A 16 -4.16 -1.56 -2.79
N ASN A 17 -4.15 -1.77 -4.11
CA ASN A 17 -2.90 -1.92 -4.87
C ASN A 17 -2.42 -0.56 -5.38
N CYS A 18 -1.32 -0.07 -4.80
CA CYS A 18 -0.76 1.23 -5.11
C CYS A 18 -0.01 1.24 -6.44
N GLY A 19 -0.23 2.24 -7.28
CA GLY A 19 0.58 2.46 -8.49
C GLY A 19 0.28 1.57 -9.68
N THR A 20 -0.79 0.78 -9.66
CA THR A 20 -1.28 0.11 -10.88
C THR A 20 -1.98 1.12 -11.80
N SER A 21 -1.69 1.03 -13.10
CA SER A 21 -2.37 1.77 -14.18
C SER A 21 -3.58 1.02 -14.74
N SER A 22 -3.88 -0.16 -14.18
CA SER A 22 -5.07 -0.93 -14.57
C SER A 22 -6.32 -0.29 -13.97
N SER A 23 -7.34 -0.12 -14.81
CA SER A 23 -8.69 0.25 -14.38
C SER A 23 -9.47 -0.94 -13.80
N SER A 24 -8.93 -2.16 -13.88
CA SER A 24 -9.50 -3.37 -13.29
C SER A 24 -8.77 -3.83 -12.04
N ASP A 25 -9.56 -4.33 -11.09
CA ASP A 25 -9.07 -4.95 -9.86
C ASP A 25 -8.15 -6.15 -10.17
N SER A 26 -7.15 -6.35 -9.32
CA SER A 26 -6.15 -7.41 -9.45
C SER A 26 -6.39 -8.53 -8.43
N ILE A 27 -6.09 -9.78 -8.79
CA ILE A 27 -6.23 -10.94 -7.90
C ILE A 27 -4.82 -11.42 -7.53
N SER A 28 -4.52 -11.50 -6.23
CA SER A 28 -3.24 -12.03 -5.75
C SER A 28 -3.14 -13.54 -5.95
N GLU A 29 -1.94 -14.10 -5.81
CA GLU A 29 -1.70 -15.54 -5.85
C GLU A 29 -2.49 -16.30 -4.77
N GLU A 30 -2.82 -15.63 -3.67
CA GLU A 30 -3.67 -16.14 -2.59
C GLU A 30 -5.18 -15.95 -2.82
N GLY A 31 -5.59 -15.49 -4.02
CA GLY A 31 -6.99 -15.29 -4.39
C GLY A 31 -7.62 -14.02 -3.79
N GLN A 32 -6.83 -13.13 -3.19
CA GLN A 32 -7.34 -11.89 -2.61
C GLN A 32 -7.57 -10.83 -3.69
N LYS A 33 -8.69 -10.13 -3.61
CA LYS A 33 -9.03 -9.05 -4.54
C LYS A 33 -8.45 -7.72 -4.07
N TRP A 34 -7.56 -7.14 -4.87
CA TRP A 34 -6.93 -5.86 -4.64
C TRP A 34 -7.48 -4.81 -5.62
N ILE A 35 -8.10 -3.76 -5.07
CA ILE A 35 -8.68 -2.67 -5.86
C ILE A 35 -7.61 -1.66 -6.27
N THR A 36 -7.84 -0.97 -7.37
CA THR A 36 -6.91 0.03 -7.90
C THR A 36 -7.28 1.45 -7.46
N ASN A 37 -6.35 2.37 -7.65
CA ASN A 37 -6.57 3.79 -7.33
C ASN A 37 -7.53 4.48 -8.33
N GLU A 38 -7.89 3.84 -9.45
CA GLU A 38 -8.82 4.38 -10.45
C GLU A 38 -10.25 3.90 -10.19
N GLY A 39 -10.94 4.61 -9.30
CA GLY A 39 -12.36 4.35 -9.05
C GLY A 39 -12.87 4.94 -7.75
N SER A 40 -13.00 6.28 -7.70
CA SER A 40 -13.89 7.12 -6.86
C SER A 40 -14.10 6.86 -5.35
N LYS A 41 -13.58 5.78 -4.76
CA LYS A 41 -13.81 5.40 -3.35
C LYS A 41 -12.75 5.94 -2.40
N PHE A 42 -11.60 6.34 -2.93
CA PHE A 42 -10.54 6.98 -2.16
C PHE A 42 -10.28 8.36 -2.75
N SER A 43 -10.62 9.39 -2.00
CA SER A 43 -10.29 10.76 -2.41
C SER A 43 -8.78 10.95 -2.30
N ILE A 44 -8.15 11.13 -3.45
CA ILE A 44 -6.73 11.40 -3.62
C ILE A 44 -6.63 12.94 -3.72
N PHE A 45 -6.18 13.61 -2.65
CA PHE A 45 -5.97 15.07 -2.62
C PHE A 45 -4.54 15.44 -2.92
N ASN A 46 -4.30 16.17 -4.03
CA ASN A 46 -2.96 16.56 -4.49
C ASN A 46 -2.96 17.30 -5.83
N SER A 47 -1.87 18.04 -6.05
CA SER A 47 -1.46 18.58 -7.33
C SER A 47 -1.01 17.45 -8.26
N LYS A 48 -1.59 17.39 -9.48
CA LYS A 48 -1.41 16.31 -10.48
C LYS A 48 0.04 15.99 -10.86
N ASN A 49 1.02 16.80 -10.49
CA ASN A 49 2.44 16.65 -10.84
C ASN A 49 3.33 16.04 -9.74
N THR A 50 2.78 15.68 -8.58
CA THR A 50 3.59 15.30 -7.39
C THR A 50 3.64 13.79 -7.11
N LEU A 51 3.04 13.00 -8.01
CA LEU A 51 2.76 11.59 -7.81
C LEU A 51 2.86 10.86 -9.14
N PHE A 52 3.40 9.66 -9.11
CA PHE A 52 3.36 8.78 -10.26
C PHE A 52 3.23 7.31 -9.84
N ALA A 53 2.57 6.56 -10.71
CA ALA A 53 2.60 5.10 -10.68
C ALA A 53 3.98 4.64 -11.16
N SER A 54 4.59 3.71 -10.42
CA SER A 54 5.85 3.12 -10.82
C SER A 54 5.85 1.61 -10.59
N THR A 55 6.62 0.92 -11.44
CA THR A 55 6.83 -0.52 -11.38
C THR A 55 8.25 -0.80 -10.95
N VAL A 56 8.41 -1.94 -10.28
CA VAL A 56 9.73 -2.43 -9.87
C VAL A 56 10.61 -2.65 -11.10
N SER A 57 11.84 -2.12 -11.06
CA SER A 57 12.80 -2.22 -12.17
C SER A 57 13.50 -3.59 -12.25
N ARG A 58 13.57 -4.33 -11.14
CA ARG A 58 14.18 -5.67 -11.07
C ARG A 58 13.28 -6.62 -10.28
N GLN A 59 12.78 -7.67 -10.94
CA GLN A 59 11.94 -8.67 -10.29
C GLN A 59 12.81 -9.66 -9.54
N ASP A 60 12.55 -9.83 -8.24
CA ASP A 60 12.95 -11.02 -7.52
C ASP A 60 11.85 -12.07 -7.71
N GLN A 61 12.21 -13.26 -8.21
CA GLN A 61 11.25 -14.34 -8.46
C GLN A 61 10.60 -14.88 -7.18
N SER A 62 11.21 -14.62 -6.01
CA SER A 62 10.72 -15.11 -4.72
C SER A 62 9.58 -14.26 -4.13
N ILE A 63 9.28 -13.10 -4.71
CA ILE A 63 8.33 -12.14 -4.14
C ILE A 63 6.97 -12.21 -4.84
N THR A 64 5.92 -12.35 -4.02
CA THR A 64 4.52 -12.30 -4.45
C THR A 64 4.28 -11.02 -5.25
N ARG A 65 3.68 -11.13 -6.43
CA ARG A 65 3.61 -9.97 -7.32
C ARG A 65 2.70 -8.85 -6.81
N ILE A 66 1.55 -9.22 -6.23
CA ILE A 66 0.56 -8.26 -5.73
C ILE A 66 0.61 -8.27 -4.20
N PRO A 67 0.77 -7.11 -3.53
CA PRO A 67 0.79 -5.75 -4.06
C PRO A 67 2.19 -5.17 -4.36
N TYR A 68 3.28 -5.96 -4.26
CA TYR A 68 4.64 -5.43 -4.17
C TYR A 68 5.25 -4.92 -5.48
N MET A 69 4.76 -5.36 -6.64
CA MET A 69 5.37 -5.05 -7.94
C MET A 69 5.02 -3.67 -8.49
N THR A 70 4.03 -3.00 -7.89
CA THR A 70 3.62 -1.65 -8.22
C THR A 70 3.69 -0.78 -6.97
N ALA A 71 4.07 0.48 -7.14
CA ALA A 71 4.07 1.45 -6.07
C ALA A 71 3.59 2.80 -6.58
N ARG A 72 2.98 3.58 -5.68
CA ARG A 72 2.75 4.99 -5.92
C ARG A 72 3.83 5.77 -5.20
N VAL A 73 4.58 6.57 -5.94
CA VAL A 73 5.63 7.43 -5.40
C VAL A 73 5.04 8.81 -5.14
N PHE A 74 5.38 9.40 -4.00
CA PHE A 74 4.96 10.73 -3.57
C PHE A 74 6.18 11.62 -3.38
N HIS A 75 6.26 12.74 -4.08
CA HIS A 75 7.31 13.75 -3.85
C HIS A 75 6.88 14.80 -2.82
N GLU A 76 5.58 14.90 -2.55
CA GLU A 76 5.00 15.80 -1.56
C GLU A 76 4.06 15.03 -0.63
N THR A 77 3.57 15.71 0.39
CA THR A 77 2.61 15.11 1.34
C THR A 77 1.35 14.69 0.60
N PHE A 78 0.91 13.47 0.87
CA PHE A 78 -0.27 12.89 0.25
C PHE A 78 -1.20 12.24 1.27
N THR A 79 -2.51 12.32 1.04
CA THR A 79 -3.53 11.75 1.94
C THR A 79 -4.47 10.83 1.18
N TYR A 80 -4.62 9.60 1.70
CA TYR A 80 -5.71 8.71 1.35
C TYR A 80 -6.87 8.88 2.33
N SER A 81 -8.10 8.97 1.83
CA SER A 81 -9.32 8.96 2.64
C SER A 81 -10.11 7.67 2.40
N PHE A 82 -10.37 6.89 3.44
CA PHE A 82 -11.13 5.64 3.39
C PHE A 82 -12.46 5.82 4.13
N LEU A 83 -13.57 5.51 3.47
CA LEU A 83 -14.87 5.40 4.15
C LEU A 83 -14.98 4.01 4.80
N VAL A 84 -15.01 3.98 6.13
CA VAL A 84 -15.08 2.74 6.93
C VAL A 84 -16.13 2.86 8.02
N SER A 85 -16.64 1.73 8.50
CA SER A 85 -17.53 1.71 9.66
C SER A 85 -16.81 2.17 10.94
N PRO A 86 -17.53 2.70 11.95
CA PRO A 86 -16.94 3.02 13.26
C PRO A 86 -16.27 1.81 13.94
N GLY A 87 -15.30 2.08 14.82
CA GLY A 87 -14.61 1.06 15.62
C GLY A 87 -13.18 0.77 15.15
N LEU A 88 -12.50 -0.12 15.88
CA LEU A 88 -11.10 -0.49 15.62
C LEU A 88 -10.91 -1.10 14.23
N LYS A 89 -9.80 -0.76 13.59
CA LYS A 89 -9.42 -1.23 12.25
C LYS A 89 -7.96 -1.65 12.24
N PHE A 90 -7.66 -2.69 11.46
CA PHE A 90 -6.29 -3.03 11.13
C PHE A 90 -5.85 -2.22 9.92
N LEU A 91 -4.76 -1.47 10.07
CA LEU A 91 -4.08 -0.81 8.96
C LEU A 91 -2.77 -1.53 8.69
N ARG A 92 -2.63 -2.09 7.49
CA ARG A 92 -1.41 -2.75 7.04
C ARG A 92 -0.82 -1.98 5.86
N LEU A 93 0.40 -1.48 6.05
CA LEU A 93 1.16 -0.78 5.03
C LEU A 93 2.16 -1.76 4.40
N TYR A 94 2.18 -1.82 3.07
CA TYR A 94 3.04 -2.72 2.31
C TYR A 94 4.15 -1.92 1.64
N PHE A 95 5.39 -2.22 1.98
CA PHE A 95 6.57 -1.58 1.42
C PHE A 95 7.46 -2.62 0.75
N TYR A 96 7.94 -2.31 -0.46
CA TYR A 96 8.97 -3.10 -1.11
C TYR A 96 10.10 -2.18 -1.56
N PRO A 97 11.19 -2.07 -0.77
CA PRO A 97 12.21 -1.05 -0.96
C PRO A 97 13.23 -1.45 -2.02
N VAL A 98 12.83 -1.35 -3.28
CA VAL A 98 13.68 -1.62 -4.44
C VAL A 98 13.77 -0.43 -5.37
N GLN A 99 14.53 -0.59 -6.44
CA GLN A 99 14.54 0.38 -7.53
C GLN A 99 13.19 0.34 -8.26
N TYR A 100 12.53 1.50 -8.32
CA TYR A 100 11.35 1.74 -9.12
C TYR A 100 11.73 2.55 -10.37
N SER A 101 10.95 2.41 -11.43
CA SER A 101 11.12 3.25 -12.63
C SER A 101 11.04 4.73 -12.24
N GLY A 102 12.13 5.48 -12.42
CA GLY A 102 12.20 6.90 -12.07
C GLY A 102 12.36 7.22 -10.58
N PHE A 103 12.53 6.22 -9.70
CA PHE A 103 12.74 6.45 -8.26
C PHE A 103 13.64 5.40 -7.59
N ASP A 104 14.66 5.85 -6.87
CA ASP A 104 15.51 4.99 -6.05
C ASP A 104 14.92 4.85 -4.64
N GLY A 105 14.34 3.68 -4.36
CA GLY A 105 13.73 3.36 -3.08
C GLY A 105 14.69 3.40 -1.88
N SER A 106 16.01 3.30 -2.09
CA SER A 106 17.00 3.38 -1.02
C SER A 106 17.15 4.78 -0.42
N THR A 107 16.79 5.80 -1.19
CA THR A 107 16.85 7.22 -0.79
C THR A 107 15.58 7.70 -0.08
N SER A 108 14.58 6.82 0.05
CA SER A 108 13.27 7.19 0.60
C SER A 108 13.28 7.27 2.12
N PHE A 109 12.93 8.45 2.63
CA PHE A 109 12.61 8.70 4.03
C PHE A 109 11.29 9.45 4.12
N PHE A 110 10.37 8.96 4.93
CA PHE A 110 9.06 9.59 5.08
C PHE A 110 8.48 9.34 6.47
N TYR A 111 7.39 10.05 6.76
CA TYR A 111 6.53 9.79 7.89
C TYR A 111 5.15 9.37 7.39
N VAL A 112 4.43 8.63 8.22
CA VAL A 112 3.03 8.27 7.96
C VAL A 112 2.23 8.63 9.18
N THR A 113 1.16 9.39 8.98
CA THR A 113 0.12 9.60 9.97
C THR A 113 -1.16 8.89 9.54
N ALA A 114 -1.94 8.44 10.53
CA ALA A 114 -3.32 8.03 10.33
C ALA A 114 -4.17 8.78 11.34
N ASN A 115 -5.05 9.65 10.84
CA ASN A 115 -5.73 10.66 11.64
C ASN A 115 -4.70 11.44 12.48
N ASP A 116 -4.90 11.52 13.79
CA ASP A 116 -4.04 12.28 14.71
C ASP A 116 -2.86 11.47 15.27
N HIS A 117 -2.55 10.31 14.67
CA HIS A 117 -1.49 9.41 15.14
C HIS A 117 -0.33 9.31 14.17
N LEU A 118 0.89 9.49 14.68
CA LEU A 118 2.12 9.21 13.95
C LEU A 118 2.42 7.71 14.00
N LEU A 119 2.38 7.04 12.84
CA LEU A 119 2.62 5.60 12.72
C LEU A 119 4.09 5.29 12.40
N LEU A 120 4.68 6.10 11.52
CA LEU A 120 6.08 5.97 11.08
C LEU A 120 6.71 7.35 11.09
N GLN A 121 7.97 7.45 11.53
CA GLN A 121 8.73 8.69 11.56
C GLN A 121 10.13 8.43 11.05
N ASN A 122 10.60 9.27 10.11
CA ASN A 122 11.92 9.12 9.49
C ASN A 122 12.19 7.70 9.00
N PHE A 123 11.15 7.06 8.45
CA PHE A 123 11.18 5.65 8.12
C PHE A 123 11.79 5.42 6.73
N SER A 124 12.71 4.48 6.66
CA SER A 124 13.25 3.93 5.41
C SER A 124 12.99 2.43 5.37
N ALA A 125 12.15 2.00 4.44
CA ALA A 125 11.88 0.58 4.21
C ALA A 125 13.16 -0.16 3.81
N TYR A 126 14.05 0.48 3.04
CA TYR A 126 15.31 -0.12 2.60
C TYR A 126 16.20 -0.50 3.77
N LEU A 127 16.41 0.43 4.71
CA LEU A 127 17.23 0.18 5.89
C LEU A 127 16.59 -0.83 6.86
N THR A 128 15.26 -0.97 6.84
CA THR A 128 14.54 -1.91 7.72
C THR A 128 14.71 -3.36 7.29
N LEU A 129 14.98 -3.64 6.01
CA LEU A 129 15.22 -5.02 5.53
C LEU A 129 16.56 -5.61 5.98
N PHE A 130 17.49 -4.79 6.47
CA PHE A 130 18.85 -5.21 6.82
C PHE A 130 19.07 -5.39 8.33
N PHE A 131 18.01 -5.61 9.10
CA PHE A 131 18.07 -5.97 10.53
C PHE A 131 17.45 -7.33 10.78
#